data_AF-A0A2D4R024-F1
#
_entry.id   AF-A0A2D4R024-F1
#
_cell.length_a   1.000
_cell.length_b   1.000
_cell.length_c   1.000
_cell.angle_alpha   90.00
_cell.angle_beta   90.00
_cell.angle_gamma   90.00
#
_symmetry.space_group_name_H-M   'P 1'
#
loop_
_entity.id
_entity.type
_entity.pdbx_description
1 polymer ?
#
loop_
_entity_poly.entity_id
_entity_poly.type
_entity_poly.pdbx_seq_one_letter_code
_entity_poly.pdbx_strand_id
1 'polypeptide(L)'
;AVVSWFMENSSFSLSADLKDKAYAEILNAVEPLNEIVEMYQALASPGDKLFFKEFLLWGLVEYNKLDKQETKGGYQFEDRVLGSFYNN
;
A
#
# COMPACT_ATOMS: atom_id res chain seq x y z
N ALA A 1 7.44 -3.53 10.00
CA ALA A 1 7.57 -2.18 9.42
C ALA A 1 6.33 -1.82 8.62
N VAL A 2 6.11 -2.36 7.40
CA VAL A 2 4.91 -2.00 6.59
C VAL A 2 3.59 -2.25 7.33
N VAL A 3 3.36 -3.46 7.87
CA VAL A 3 2.15 -3.77 8.63
C VAL A 3 1.97 -2.84 9.85
N SER A 4 3.07 -2.56 10.56
CA SER A 4 3.07 -1.64 11.71
C SER A 4 2.66 -0.22 11.30
N TRP A 5 3.10 0.24 10.14
CA TRP A 5 2.70 1.54 9.60
C TRP A 5 1.19 1.61 9.35
N PHE A 6 0.57 0.53 8.84
CA PHE A 6 -0.88 0.43 8.66
C PHE A 6 -1.67 0.35 9.97
N MET A 7 -1.07 -0.16 11.05
CA MET A 7 -1.67 -0.12 12.39
C MET A 7 -1.71 1.32 12.96
N GLU A 8 -0.72 2.14 12.61
CA GLU A 8 -0.59 3.52 13.06
C GLU A 8 -1.32 4.53 12.16
N ASN A 9 -1.45 4.21 10.86
CA ASN A 9 -2.05 5.07 9.84
C ASN A 9 -3.31 4.39 9.28
N SER A 10 -4.45 4.71 9.88
CA SER A 10 -5.73 4.01 9.65
C SER A 10 -6.40 4.27 8.30
N SER A 11 -5.89 5.17 7.47
CA SER A 11 -6.51 5.49 6.18
C SER A 11 -5.48 5.46 5.04
N PHE A 12 -5.48 4.38 4.27
CA PHE A 12 -4.78 4.30 3.00
C PHE A 12 -5.73 3.82 1.90
N SER A 13 -5.93 4.69 0.91
CA SER A 13 -6.77 4.41 -0.26
C SER A 13 -5.96 4.66 -1.54
N LEU A 14 -6.15 3.78 -2.51
CA LEU A 14 -5.58 3.88 -3.84
C LEU A 14 -6.71 3.99 -4.85
N SER A 15 -7.08 5.23 -5.17
CA SER A 15 -8.15 5.51 -6.13
C SER A 15 -7.69 5.29 -7.57
N ALA A 16 -8.56 4.72 -8.40
CA ALA A 16 -8.32 4.40 -9.81
C ALA A 16 -8.30 5.65 -10.71
N ASP A 17 -8.77 6.80 -10.20
CA ASP A 17 -8.76 8.10 -10.89
C ASP A 17 -7.54 8.97 -10.51
N LEU A 18 -6.62 8.44 -9.68
CA LEU A 18 -5.40 9.16 -9.30
C LEU A 18 -4.55 9.45 -10.54
N LYS A 19 -4.12 10.70 -10.64
CA LYS A 19 -3.08 11.10 -11.60
C LYS A 19 -1.71 10.68 -11.07
N ASP A 20 -0.75 10.46 -11.96
CA ASP A 20 0.61 9.98 -11.67
C ASP A 20 1.26 10.65 -10.45
N LYS A 21 1.11 11.97 -10.31
CA LYS A 21 1.67 12.70 -9.16
C LYS A 21 1.02 12.28 -7.84
N ALA A 22 -0.30 12.25 -7.76
CA ALA A 22 -1.02 11.89 -6.54
C ALA A 22 -0.86 10.40 -6.21
N TYR A 23 -0.84 9.56 -7.24
CA TYR A 23 -0.50 8.14 -7.13
C TYR A 23 0.89 7.93 -6.50
N ALA A 24 1.90 8.66 -7.01
CA ALA A 24 3.24 8.62 -6.46
C ALA A 24 3.29 9.13 -5.01
N GLU A 25 2.62 10.26 -4.71
CA GLU A 25 2.56 10.84 -3.37
C GLU A 25 1.99 9.86 -2.33
N ILE A 26 0.88 9.20 -2.65
CA ILE A 26 0.23 8.25 -1.74
C ILE A 26 1.13 7.02 -1.49
N LEU A 27 1.71 6.43 -2.52
CA LEU A 27 2.64 5.30 -2.34
C LEU A 27 3.92 5.69 -1.61
N ASN A 28 4.44 6.90 -1.86
CA ASN A 28 5.64 7.40 -1.20
C ASN A 28 5.40 7.80 0.26
N ALA A 29 4.16 8.06 0.67
CA ALA A 29 3.80 8.35 2.07
C ALA A 29 4.00 7.13 2.99
N VAL A 30 3.99 5.92 2.43
CA VAL A 30 4.27 4.68 3.17
C VAL A 30 5.79 4.49 3.24
N GLU A 31 6.43 5.15 4.21
CA GLU A 31 7.89 5.17 4.36
C GLU A 31 8.55 3.78 4.33
N PRO A 32 8.02 2.74 5.01
CA PRO A 32 8.61 1.40 4.93
C PRO A 32 8.63 0.78 3.53
N LEU A 33 7.71 1.18 2.63
CA LEU A 33 7.76 0.74 1.23
C LEU A 33 8.91 1.40 0.47
N ASN A 34 9.22 2.67 0.77
CA ASN A 34 10.37 3.35 0.19
C ASN A 34 11.68 2.64 0.58
N GLU A 35 11.82 2.30 1.86
CA GLU A 35 13.02 1.62 2.38
C GLU A 35 13.24 0.25 1.72
N ILE A 36 12.19 -0.57 1.62
CA ILE A 36 12.27 -1.90 1.00
C ILE A 36 12.61 -1.78 -0.48
N VAL A 37 11.95 -0.89 -1.21
CA VAL A 37 12.20 -0.74 -2.65
C VAL A 37 13.59 -0.18 -2.90
N GLU A 38 14.07 0.76 -2.08
CA GLU A 38 15.44 1.26 -2.21
C GLU A 38 16.48 0.18 -1.88
N MET A 39 16.21 -0.67 -0.89
CA MET A 39 17.12 -1.77 -0.52
C MET A 39 17.29 -2.82 -1.63
N TYR A 40 16.20 -3.21 -2.29
CA TYR A 40 16.23 -4.33 -3.25
C TYR A 40 16.21 -3.89 -4.72
N GLN A 41 15.75 -2.68 -5.02
CA GLN A 41 15.49 -2.18 -6.38
C GLN A 41 15.98 -0.73 -6.56
N ALA A 42 17.11 -0.36 -5.91
CA ALA A 42 17.68 1.00 -5.97
C ALA A 42 17.83 1.56 -7.41
N LEU A 43 18.20 0.70 -8.36
CA LEU A 43 18.46 1.06 -9.76
C LEU A 43 17.21 1.06 -10.66
N ALA A 44 16.05 0.65 -10.12
CA ALA A 44 14.81 0.65 -10.87
C ALA A 44 14.39 2.08 -11.24
N SER A 45 13.66 2.23 -12.36
CA SER A 45 13.15 3.53 -12.76
C SER A 45 12.14 4.07 -11.72
N PRO A 46 11.88 5.39 -11.65
CA PRO A 46 10.90 5.93 -10.72
C PRO A 46 9.51 5.28 -10.85
N GLY A 47 9.08 4.96 -12.08
CA GLY A 47 7.83 4.25 -12.33
C GLY A 47 7.84 2.82 -11.80
N ASP A 48 8.92 2.08 -12.06
CA ASP A 48 9.07 0.71 -11.55
C ASP A 48 9.12 0.67 -10.02
N LYS A 49 9.77 1.68 -9.40
CA LYS A 49 9.77 1.81 -7.94
C LYS A 49 8.35 1.96 -7.39
N LEU A 50 7.48 2.72 -8.05
CA LEU A 50 6.07 2.83 -7.63
C LEU A 50 5.33 1.51 -7.82
N PHE A 51 5.53 0.84 -8.95
CA PHE A 51 4.96 -0.49 -9.20
C PHE A 51 5.36 -1.50 -8.12
N PHE A 52 6.64 -1.55 -7.72
CA PHE A 52 7.09 -2.45 -6.65
C PHE A 52 6.42 -2.16 -5.30
N LYS A 53 6.11 -0.89 -4.99
CA LYS A 53 5.39 -0.54 -3.76
C LYS A 53 3.97 -1.08 -3.78
N GLU A 54 3.25 -0.89 -4.89
CA GLU A 54 1.91 -1.45 -5.06
C GLU A 54 1.93 -2.99 -5.05
N PHE A 55 2.90 -3.60 -5.74
CA PHE A 55 3.10 -5.05 -5.75
C PHE A 55 3.35 -5.62 -4.35
N LEU A 56 4.14 -4.94 -3.53
CA LEU A 56 4.36 -5.33 -2.13
C LEU A 56 3.07 -5.26 -1.32
N LEU A 57 2.24 -4.24 -1.52
CA LEU A 57 0.93 -4.15 -0.86
C LEU A 57 0.02 -5.32 -1.25
N TRP A 58 -0.05 -5.67 -2.53
CA TRP A 58 -0.78 -6.85 -2.99
C TRP A 58 -0.21 -8.14 -2.39
N GLY A 59 1.11 -8.30 -2.36
CA GLY A 59 1.75 -9.43 -1.71
C GLY A 59 1.36 -9.54 -0.23
N LEU A 60 1.34 -8.44 0.51
CA LEU A 60 0.93 -8.44 1.91
C LEU A 60 -0.54 -8.86 2.11
N VAL A 61 -1.42 -8.52 1.15
CA VAL A 61 -2.81 -8.98 1.14
C VAL A 61 -2.88 -10.49 0.92
N GLU A 62 -2.20 -11.01 -0.10
CA GLU A 62 -2.18 -12.45 -0.39
C GLU A 62 -1.59 -13.28 0.78
N TYR A 63 -0.65 -12.71 1.52
CA TYR A 63 -0.07 -13.32 2.73
C TYR A 63 -0.89 -13.08 4.01
N ASN A 64 -2.12 -12.56 3.89
CA ASN A 64 -3.05 -12.27 4.98
C ASN A 64 -2.45 -11.35 6.07
N LYS A 65 -1.60 -10.41 5.66
CA LYS A 65 -0.98 -9.39 6.53
C LYS A 65 -1.70 -8.05 6.48
N LEU A 66 -2.33 -7.76 5.35
CA LEU A 66 -3.24 -6.63 5.15
C LEU A 66 -4.55 -7.17 4.57
N ASP A 67 -5.63 -6.41 4.74
CA ASP A 67 -6.87 -6.61 4.01
C ASP A 67 -6.95 -5.60 2.87
N LYS A 68 -7.58 -5.99 1.75
CA LYS A 68 -7.89 -5.13 0.61
C LYS A 68 -9.39 -5.14 0.35
N GLN A 69 -10.03 -3.99 0.45
CA GLN A 69 -11.42 -3.82 0.06
C GLN A 69 -11.52 -3.14 -1.30
N GLU A 70 -12.23 -3.78 -2.23
CA GLU A 70 -12.57 -3.15 -3.50
C GLU A 70 -13.75 -2.19 -3.30
N THR A 71 -13.57 -0.96 -3.77
CA THR A 71 -14.60 0.07 -3.77
C THR A 71 -14.89 0.48 -5.22
N LYS A 72 -16.01 1.18 -5.45
CA LYS A 72 -16.37 1.64 -6.80
C LYS A 72 -15.31 2.52 -7.48
N GLY A 73 -14.37 3.07 -6.71
CA GLY A 73 -13.34 3.99 -7.20
C GLY A 73 -11.91 3.50 -7.03
N GLY A 74 -11.65 2.29 -6.53
CA GLY A 74 -10.28 1.82 -6.27
C GLY A 74 -10.19 0.87 -5.09
N TYR A 75 -9.05 0.86 -4.40
CA TYR A 75 -8.76 -0.08 -3.32
C TYR A 75 -8.54 0.65 -1.99
N GLN A 76 -9.10 0.10 -0.92
CA GLN A 76 -8.75 0.45 0.45
C GLN A 76 -7.86 -0.64 1.03
N PHE A 77 -6.74 -0.27 1.66
CA PHE A 77 -5.87 -1.21 2.37
C PHE A 77 -5.90 -0.93 3.86
N GLU A 78 -6.01 -2.00 4.65
CA GLU A 78 -6.20 -1.91 6.09
C GLU A 78 -5.37 -2.99 6.80
N ASP A 79 -4.97 -2.73 8.05
CA ASP A 79 -4.51 -3.81 8.92
C ASP A 79 -5.64 -4.80 9.19
N ARG A 80 -5.30 -6.09 9.14
CA ARG A 80 -6.27 -7.18 9.32
C ARG A 80 -6.85 -7.25 10.73
N VAL A 81 -6.12 -6.81 11.75
CA VAL A 81 -6.64 -6.82 13.14
C VAL A 81 -7.84 -5.89 13.22
N LEU A 82 -7.74 -4.66 12.69
CA LEU A 82 -8.85 -3.72 12.61
C LEU A 82 -9.95 -4.17 11.64
N GLY A 83 -9.61 -4.68 10.45
CA GLY A 83 -10.58 -5.17 9.47
C GLY A 83 -11.49 -6.27 10.00
N SER A 84 -10.97 -7.14 10.88
CA SER A 84 -11.76 -8.19 11.53
C SER A 84 -12.84 -7.68 12.50
N PHE A 85 -12.67 -6.49 13.07
CA PHE A 85 -13.66 -5.89 13.99
C PHE A 85 -14.83 -5.22 13.26
N TYR A 86 -14.63 -4.76 12.01
CA TYR A 86 -15.67 -4.07 11.23
C TYR A 86 -16.48 -5.00 10.31
N ASN A 87 -16.01 -6.24 10.08
CA ASN A 87 -16.66 -7.23 9.22
C ASN A 87 -17.64 -8.17 9.95
N ASN A 88 -18.23 -7.73 11.08
CA ASN A 88 -19.23 -8.50 11.85
C ASN A 88 -20.43 -7.65 12.25
#